data_AF-A0AAW4V341-F1
#
_entry.id   AF-A0AAW4V341-F1
#
_cell.length_a   1.000
_cell.length_b   1.000
_cell.length_c   1.000
_cell.angle_alpha   90.00
_cell.angle_beta   90.00
_cell.angle_gamma   90.00
#
_symmetry.space_group_name_H-M   'P 1'
#
loop_
_entity.id
_entity.type
_entity.pdbx_description
1 polymer ?
#
loop_
_entity_poly.entity_id
_entity_poly.type
_entity_poly.pdbx_seq_one_letter_code
_entity_poly.pdbx_strand_id
1 'polypeptide(L)' 'MNKKNKIYEGARYKFVIKKEIGLGGNGKVFDVDIIGYPKLDFVAKFFSADKRNLKKCNKRFERFKEI' A
#
# COMPACT_ATOMS: atom_id res chain seq x y z
N MET A 1 19.67 11.52 -7.49
CA MET A 1 18.67 11.91 -6.47
C MET A 1 18.15 10.63 -5.81
N ASN A 2 18.65 10.23 -4.64
CA ASN A 2 18.14 9.04 -3.94
C ASN A 2 16.74 9.35 -3.41
N LYS A 3 15.70 9.06 -4.22
CA LYS A 3 14.33 8.98 -3.71
C LYS A 3 14.35 7.88 -2.65
N LYS A 4 14.31 8.27 -1.37
CA LYS A 4 14.05 7.31 -0.29
C LYS A 4 12.77 6.56 -0.67
N ASN A 5 12.86 5.25 -0.83
CA ASN A 5 11.68 4.43 -1.08
C ASN A 5 10.73 4.63 0.09
N LYS A 6 9.51 5.09 -0.21
CA LYS A 6 8.45 5.26 0.78
C LYS A 6 8.13 3.91 1.40
N ILE A 7 8.16 3.83 2.72
CA ILE A 7 7.79 2.62 3.46
C ILE A 7 6.33 2.73 3.84
N TYR A 8 5.60 1.65 3.63
CA TYR A 8 4.20 1.54 4.04
C TYR A 8 4.10 0.53 5.18
N GLU A 9 3.49 0.94 6.28
CA GLU A 9 3.23 0.12 7.46
C GLU A 9 1.74 -0.19 7.57
N GLY A 10 1.41 -1.49 7.62
CA GLY A 10 0.10 -1.98 8.02
C GLY A 10 0.16 -2.74 9.34
N ALA A 11 -0.97 -3.29 9.77
CA ALA A 11 -1.09 -3.95 11.07
C ALA A 11 -0.15 -5.16 11.28
N ARG A 12 0.32 -5.80 10.20
CA ARG A 12 1.17 -7.01 10.26
C ARG A 12 2.43 -6.93 9.41
N TYR A 13 2.50 -5.99 8.47
CA TYR A 13 3.54 -5.98 7.44
C TYR A 13 4.01 -4.56 7.18
N LYS A 14 5.32 -4.44 6.92
CA LYS A 14 5.93 -3.24 6.33
C LYS A 14 6.42 -3.59 4.93
N PHE A 15 6.20 -2.71 3.97
CA PHE A 15 6.63 -2.96 2.60
C PHE A 15 7.06 -1.69 1.87
N VAL A 16 7.81 -1.88 0.80
CA VAL A 16 8.15 -0.82 -0.16
C VAL A 16 7.49 -1.11 -1.50
N ILE A 17 6.98 -0.08 -2.16
CA ILE A 17 6.40 -0.19 -3.50
C ILE A 17 7.53 -0.26 -4.53
N LYS A 18 7.50 -1.27 -5.41
CA LYS A 18 8.39 -1.37 -6.57
C LYS A 18 7.80 -0.64 -7.77
N LYS A 19 6.61 -1.08 -8.19
CA LYS A 19 5.93 -0.58 -9.40
C LYS A 19 4.42 -0.71 -9.28
N GLU A 20 3.69 0.18 -9.95
CA GLU A 20 2.27 0.01 -10.22
C GLU A 20 2.08 -1.07 -11.29
N ILE A 21 1.19 -2.02 -11.04
CA ILE A 21 0.91 -3.12 -11.97
C ILE A 21 -0.53 -3.10 -12.51
N GLY A 22 -1.41 -2.32 -11.90
CA GLY A 22 -2.78 -2.21 -12.39
C GLY A 22 -3.57 -1.10 -11.73
N LEU A 23 -4.48 -0.51 -12.50
CA LEU A 23 -5.45 0.47 -12.07
C LEU A 23 -6.84 0.03 -12.56
N GLY A 24 -7.83 0.08 -11.67
CA GLY A 24 -9.22 -0.13 -12.02
C GLY A 24 -10.15 0.73 -11.15
N GLY A 25 -11.45 0.67 -11.41
CA GLY A 25 -12.45 1.49 -10.68
C GLY A 25 -12.36 1.35 -9.16
N ASN A 26 -12.00 0.15 -8.69
CA ASN A 26 -11.90 -0.17 -7.26
C ASN A 26 -10.56 0.18 -6.62
N GLY A 27 -9.53 0.61 -7.36
CA GLY A 27 -8.25 0.98 -6.79
C GLY A 27 -7.04 0.68 -7.66
N LYS A 28 -5.87 0.82 -7.03
CA LYS A 28 -4.55 0.55 -7.62
C LYS A 28 -3.92 -0.69 -7.00
N VAL A 29 -3.16 -1.43 -7.80
CA VAL A 29 -2.38 -2.59 -7.38
C VAL A 29 -0.91 -2.34 -7.67
N PHE A 30 -0.07 -2.67 -6.70
CA PHE A 30 1.38 -2.48 -6.76
C PHE A 30 2.09 -3.78 -6.45
N ASP A 31 3.20 -3.99 -7.14
CA ASP A 31 4.23 -4.97 -6.78
C ASP A 31 5.06 -4.39 -5.62
N VAL A 32 5.33 -5.19 -4.59
CA VAL A 32 5.94 -4.74 -3.34
C VAL A 32 6.99 -5.73 -2.81
N ASP A 33 7.98 -5.20 -2.08
CA ASP A 33 8.84 -6.02 -1.21
C ASP A 33 8.37 -5.88 0.24
N ILE A 34 8.06 -7.01 0.89
CA ILE A 34 7.79 -7.02 2.33
C ILE A 34 9.12 -7.03 3.09
N ILE A 35 9.30 -6.08 4.00
CA ILE A 35 10.50 -5.95 4.84
C ILE A 35 10.56 -7.13 5.82
N GLY A 36 11.70 -7.82 5.86
CA GLY A 36 11.94 -8.94 6.77
C GLY A 36 11.39 -10.29 6.27
N TYR A 37 10.90 -10.36 5.03
CA TYR A 37 10.44 -11.60 4.41
C TYR A 37 11.35 -11.97 3.21
N PRO A 38 11.45 -13.27 2.86
CA PRO A 38 12.15 -13.69 1.66
C PRO A 38 11.55 -13.02 0.41
N LYS A 39 12.40 -12.79 -0.60
CA LYS A 39 11.98 -12.20 -1.88
C LYS A 39 11.04 -13.16 -2.60
N LEU A 40 9.74 -12.94 -2.40
CA LEU A 40 8.63 -13.59 -3.10
C LEU A 40 7.81 -12.51 -3.82
N ASP A 41 6.96 -12.93 -4.75
CA ASP A 41 6.07 -12.02 -5.47
C ASP A 41 4.89 -11.63 -4.58
N PHE A 42 4.95 -10.41 -4.05
CA PHE A 42 3.89 -9.83 -3.23
C PHE A 42 3.23 -8.65 -3.95
N VAL A 43 1.94 -8.48 -3.69
CA VAL A 43 1.14 -7.38 -4.23
C VAL A 43 0.33 -6.68 -3.14
N ALA A 44 0.33 -5.34 -3.19
CA ALA A 44 -0.50 -4.51 -2.34
C ALA A 44 -1.58 -3.82 -3.17
N LYS A 45 -2.84 -3.90 -2.71
CA LYS A 45 -3.98 -3.20 -3.31
C LYS A 45 -4.41 -2.05 -2.42
N PHE A 46 -4.43 -0.84 -3.00
CA PHE A 46 -4.95 0.38 -2.38
C PHE A 46 -6.32 0.67 -2.99
N PHE A 47 -7.36 0.72 -2.17
CA PHE A 47 -8.71 0.91 -2.68
C PHE A 47 -8.96 2.39 -2.99
N SER A 48 -9.70 2.68 -4.06
CA SER A 48 -10.12 4.06 -4.39
C SER A 48 -10.95 4.69 -3.27
N ALA A 49 -11.63 3.87 -2.47
CA ALA A 49 -12.37 4.29 -1.29
C ALA A 49 -11.46 4.86 -0.20
N ASP A 50 -10.20 4.42 -0.11
CA ASP A 50 -9.23 4.87 0.90
C ASP A 50 -8.86 6.36 0.67
N LYS A 51 -9.00 6.87 -0.57
CA LYS A 51 -8.75 8.29 -0.90
C LYS A 51 -9.91 9.22 -0.60
N ARG A 52 -11.12 8.67 -0.36
CA ARG A 52 -12.28 9.51 -0.02
C ARG A 52 -12.16 9.87 1.45
N ASN A 53 -12.22 11.16 1.76
CA ASN A 53 -12.24 11.72 3.13
C ASN A 53 -13.53 11.29 3.87
N LEU A 54 -13.69 9.99 4.12
CA LEU A 54 -14.82 9.38 4.79
C LEU A 54 -14.64 9.56 6.31
N LYS A 55 -14.65 10.82 6.76
CA LYS A 55 -14.64 11.22 8.18
C LYS A 55 -15.76 10.55 9.01
N LYS A 56 -16.76 9.94 8.37
CA LYS A 56 -17.90 9.25 9.00
C LYS A 56 -17.76 7.72 9.15
N CYS A 57 -16.76 7.09 8.53
CA CYS A 57 -16.59 5.63 8.62
C CYS A 57 -15.30 5.32 9.38
N ASN A 58 -15.40 5.18 10.70
CA ASN A 58 -14.28 4.82 11.58
C ASN A 58 -13.33 3.77 10.95
N LYS A 59 -12.12 4.23 10.59
CA LYS A 59 -10.83 3.52 10.60
C LYS A 59 -10.65 2.22 9.79
N ARG A 60 -11.61 1.76 8.97
CA ARG A 60 -11.50 0.42 8.36
C ARG A 60 -10.73 0.33 7.03
N PHE A 61 -10.46 1.46 6.39
CA PHE A 61 -10.04 1.52 4.98
C PHE A 61 -8.55 1.85 4.78
N GLU A 62 -7.96 2.73 5.60
CA GLU A 62 -6.50 2.95 5.59
C GLU A 62 -5.76 1.78 6.26
N ARG A 63 -5.55 0.70 5.51
CA ARG A 63 -4.81 -0.48 5.99
C ARG A 63 -3.31 -0.27 6.07
N PHE A 64 -2.80 0.73 5.34
CA PHE A 64 -1.37 1.01 5.20
C PHE A 64 -1.12 2.51 5.30
N LYS A 65 -0.19 2.89 6.17
CA LYS A 65 0.27 4.28 6.33
C LYS A 65 1.68 4.43 5.79
N GLU A 66 1.91 5.51 5.06
CA GLU A 66 3.27 5.91 4.70
C GLU A 66 3.98 6.41 5.98
N ILE A 67 5.19 5.91 6.24
CA ILE A 67 6.03 6.27 7.40
C ILE A 67 7.37 6.87 6.98
#